data_AF-A0A151A5X6-F1
#
_entry.id   AF-A0A151A5X6-F1
#
_cell.length_a   1.000
_cell.length_b   1.000
_cell.length_c   1.000
_cell.angle_alpha   90.00
_cell.angle_beta   90.00
_cell.angle_gamma   90.00
#
_symmetry.space_group_name_H-M   'P 1'
#
loop_
_entity.id
_entity.type
_entity.pdbx_description
1 polymer ?
#
loop_
_entity_poly.entity_id
_entity_poly.type
_entity_poly.pdbx_seq_one_letter_code
_entity_poly.pdbx_strand_id
1 'polypeptide(L)'
;MQNNMSNESSDIEVIEAVKKSDIPEPKKEEVIATMEMYNGPIPHPDILAGFDKLDKGAAKKIIDNGIAESLHRRKMENRLLNRENSMYTINRTLGFILAIVIIGGGFYLILNNHPIIGSIFSSTFSIAVLGLFLGNNNSSNDNK
;
A
#
# COMPACT_ATOMS: atom_id res chain seq x y z
N MET A 1 -7.65 -6.42 8.43
CA MET A 1 -8.10 -7.37 9.48
C MET A 1 -9.07 -8.45 8.96
N GLN A 2 -9.48 -8.44 7.68
CA GLN A 2 -10.44 -9.41 7.12
C GLN A 2 -9.85 -10.78 6.72
N ASN A 3 -8.53 -10.90 6.52
CA ASN A 3 -7.90 -12.10 5.95
C ASN A 3 -7.66 -13.26 6.95
N ASN A 4 -7.95 -13.08 8.24
CA ASN A 4 -7.71 -14.11 9.26
C ASN A 4 -8.93 -15.00 9.53
N MET A 5 -10.13 -14.57 9.11
CA MET A 5 -11.40 -15.23 9.44
C MET A 5 -11.88 -16.18 8.33
N SER A 6 -11.41 -15.97 7.09
CA SER A 6 -11.69 -16.84 5.94
C SER A 6 -10.79 -18.08 5.89
N ASN A 7 -9.65 -18.05 6.58
CA ASN A 7 -8.67 -19.14 6.56
C ASN A 7 -8.99 -20.19 7.64
N GLU A 8 -9.43 -19.75 8.81
CA GLU A 8 -9.87 -20.64 9.89
C GLU A 8 -11.07 -21.50 9.48
N SER A 9 -11.95 -20.99 8.61
CA SER A 9 -13.11 -21.71 8.08
C SER A 9 -12.73 -22.74 7.01
N SER A 10 -11.78 -22.45 6.11
CA SER A 10 -11.28 -23.43 5.13
C SER A 10 -10.42 -24.52 5.78
N ASP A 11 -9.65 -24.16 6.80
CA ASP A 11 -8.81 -25.10 7.55
C ASP A 11 -9.68 -26.09 8.33
N ILE A 12 -10.79 -25.62 8.91
CA ILE A 12 -11.77 -26.48 9.60
C ILE A 12 -12.49 -27.43 8.61
N GLU A 13 -12.90 -26.95 7.42
CA GLU A 13 -13.57 -27.80 6.42
C GLU A 13 -12.68 -28.93 5.89
N VAL A 14 -11.39 -28.68 5.68
CA VAL A 14 -10.45 -29.71 5.19
C VAL A 14 -10.11 -30.72 6.28
N ILE A 15 -9.94 -30.27 7.53
CA ILE A 15 -9.73 -31.17 8.69
C ILE A 15 -10.96 -32.05 8.92
N GLU A 16 -12.16 -31.51 8.74
CA GLU A 16 -13.42 -32.23 8.88
C GLU A 16 -13.64 -33.26 7.76
N ALA A 17 -13.25 -32.93 6.51
CA ALA A 17 -13.26 -33.86 5.39
C ALA A 17 -12.27 -35.03 5.58
N VAL A 18 -11.09 -34.79 6.15
CA VAL A 18 -10.09 -35.83 6.45
C VAL A 18 -10.58 -36.76 7.57
N LYS A 19 -11.22 -36.22 8.62
CA LYS A 19 -11.83 -37.02 9.70
C LYS A 19 -12.93 -37.96 9.19
N LYS A 20 -13.72 -37.53 8.18
CA LYS A 20 -14.85 -38.28 7.61
C LYS A 20 -14.45 -39.36 6.58
N SER A 21 -13.20 -39.42 6.16
CA SER A 21 -12.70 -40.43 5.21
C SER A 21 -12.32 -41.76 5.89
N ASP A 22 -12.57 -42.90 5.24
CA ASP A 22 -12.31 -44.29 5.73
C ASP A 22 -10.81 -44.68 5.71
N ILE A 23 -9.94 -43.78 6.18
CA ILE A 23 -8.50 -44.04 6.31
C ILE A 23 -8.26 -44.65 7.71
N PRO A 24 -7.46 -45.73 7.85
CA PRO A 24 -7.11 -46.29 9.15
C PRO A 24 -6.50 -45.24 10.09
N GLU A 25 -6.95 -45.17 11.34
CA GLU A 25 -6.55 -44.16 12.35
C GLU A 25 -5.03 -43.86 12.42
N PRO A 26 -4.10 -44.84 12.35
CA PRO A 26 -2.66 -44.52 12.46
C PRO A 26 -2.10 -43.73 11.27
N LYS A 27 -2.79 -43.69 10.12
CA LYS A 27 -2.39 -42.89 8.96
C LYS A 27 -3.05 -41.51 8.90
N LYS A 28 -4.11 -41.29 9.69
CA LYS A 28 -4.82 -39.99 9.71
C LYS A 28 -3.99 -38.92 10.41
N GLU A 29 -3.32 -39.26 11.51
CA GLU A 29 -2.45 -38.33 12.24
C GLU A 29 -1.21 -37.95 11.43
N GLU A 30 -0.63 -38.90 10.69
CA GLU A 30 0.54 -38.67 9.81
C GLU A 30 0.21 -37.74 8.63
N VAL A 31 -0.97 -37.90 8.02
CA VAL A 31 -1.43 -37.05 6.91
C VAL A 31 -1.76 -35.63 7.37
N ILE A 32 -2.33 -35.47 8.57
CA ILE A 32 -2.62 -34.15 9.15
C ILE A 32 -1.31 -33.45 9.56
N ALA A 33 -0.32 -34.19 10.09
CA ALA A 33 0.98 -33.63 10.48
C ALA A 33 1.83 -33.18 9.28
N THR A 34 1.60 -33.71 8.08
CA THR A 34 2.39 -33.40 6.86
C THR A 34 1.81 -32.22 6.05
N MET A 35 0.70 -31.59 6.50
CA MET A 35 0.16 -30.39 5.84
C MET A 35 1.01 -29.14 6.18
N GLU A 36 2.18 -29.02 5.55
CA GLU A 36 2.94 -27.79 5.55
C GLU A 36 2.38 -26.81 4.51
N MET A 37 1.45 -25.94 4.92
CA MET A 37 1.03 -24.80 4.09
C MET A 37 2.14 -23.75 4.05
N TYR A 38 3.00 -23.81 3.05
CA TYR A 38 4.05 -22.82 2.84
C TYR A 38 3.52 -21.62 2.06
N ASN A 39 3.47 -20.46 2.71
CA ASN A 39 3.10 -19.18 2.10
C ASN A 39 4.35 -18.32 1.92
N GLY A 40 4.82 -18.23 0.68
CA GLY A 40 5.97 -17.43 0.32
C GLY A 40 6.24 -17.48 -1.19
N PRO A 41 7.09 -16.57 -1.71
CA PRO A 41 7.43 -16.54 -3.13
C PRO A 41 8.28 -17.74 -3.58
N ILE A 42 8.78 -18.57 -2.65
CA ILE A 42 9.62 -19.72 -2.93
C ILE A 42 8.98 -20.97 -2.31
N PRO A 43 8.74 -22.04 -3.09
CA PRO A 43 8.14 -23.28 -2.61
C PRO A 43 9.15 -24.16 -1.84
N HIS A 44 8.66 -25.20 -1.14
CA HIS A 44 9.49 -26.09 -0.33
C HIS A 44 10.59 -26.78 -1.18
N PRO A 45 11.81 -26.99 -0.62
CA PRO A 45 12.91 -27.65 -1.32
C PRO A 45 12.54 -29.00 -1.95
N ASP A 46 11.67 -29.79 -1.32
CA ASP A 46 11.25 -31.10 -1.85
C ASP A 46 10.40 -30.98 -3.12
N ILE A 47 9.54 -29.95 -3.18
CA ILE A 47 8.74 -29.65 -4.37
C ILE A 47 9.66 -29.16 -5.49
N LEU A 48 10.61 -28.29 -5.16
CA LEU A 48 11.64 -27.81 -6.10
C LEU A 48 12.47 -28.98 -6.65
N ALA A 49 12.88 -29.92 -5.79
CA ALA A 49 13.60 -31.12 -6.21
C ALA A 49 12.73 -32.01 -7.12
N GLY A 50 11.41 -32.06 -6.90
CA GLY A 50 10.47 -32.71 -7.80
C GLY A 50 10.42 -32.07 -9.19
N PHE A 51 10.38 -30.74 -9.26
CA PHE A 51 10.43 -30.01 -10.54
C PHE A 51 11.76 -30.19 -11.26
N ASP A 52 12.89 -30.20 -10.54
CA ASP A 52 14.21 -30.40 -11.15
C ASP A 52 14.41 -31.82 -11.70
N LYS A 53 13.74 -32.82 -11.09
CA LYS A 53 13.69 -34.19 -11.60
C LYS A 53 12.87 -34.32 -12.88
N LEU A 54 11.85 -33.47 -13.08
CA LEU A 54 11.02 -33.44 -14.29
C LEU A 54 11.74 -32.73 -15.44
N ASP A 55 12.31 -31.56 -15.18
CA ASP A 55 13.10 -30.78 -16.13
C ASP A 55 14.29 -30.14 -15.42
N LYS A 56 15.50 -30.47 -15.88
CA LYS A 56 16.74 -30.04 -15.24
C LYS A 56 16.87 -28.52 -15.33
N GLY A 57 16.85 -27.85 -14.18
CA GLY A 57 16.89 -26.39 -14.06
C GLY A 57 15.52 -25.73 -13.87
N ALA A 58 14.41 -26.49 -13.84
CA ALA A 58 13.08 -25.94 -13.56
C ALA A 58 12.98 -25.35 -12.16
N ALA A 59 13.59 -25.97 -11.15
CA ALA A 59 13.65 -25.44 -9.80
C ALA A 59 14.26 -24.03 -9.75
N LYS A 60 15.36 -23.82 -10.49
CA LYS A 60 16.02 -22.52 -10.58
C LYS A 60 15.11 -21.47 -11.22
N LYS A 61 14.41 -21.81 -12.32
CA LYS A 61 13.47 -20.90 -12.98
C LYS A 61 12.33 -20.47 -12.05
N ILE A 62 11.82 -21.39 -11.22
CA ILE A 62 10.76 -21.09 -10.25
C ILE A 62 11.25 -20.11 -9.19
N ILE A 63 12.45 -20.34 -8.64
CA ILE A 63 13.08 -19.45 -7.67
C ILE A 63 13.31 -18.06 -8.28
N ASP A 64 13.89 -18.00 -9.48
CA ASP A 64 14.20 -16.75 -10.17
C ASP A 64 12.91 -15.95 -10.45
N ASN A 65 11.83 -16.62 -10.87
CA ASN A 65 10.52 -16.00 -11.05
C ASN A 65 9.93 -15.48 -9.73
N GLY A 66 10.02 -16.25 -8.64
CA GLY A 66 9.55 -15.84 -7.32
C GLY A 66 10.29 -14.61 -6.79
N ILE A 67 11.61 -14.54 -7.00
CA ILE A 67 12.43 -13.38 -6.66
C ILE A 67 12.06 -12.18 -7.52
N ALA A 68 11.89 -12.37 -8.83
CA ALA A 68 11.51 -11.31 -9.76
C ALA A 68 10.15 -10.69 -9.39
N GLU A 69 9.17 -11.53 -9.04
CA GLU A 69 7.84 -11.08 -8.59
C GLU A 69 7.92 -10.31 -7.26
N SER A 70 8.73 -10.79 -6.31
CA SER A 70 8.97 -10.10 -5.05
C SER A 70 9.61 -8.72 -5.26
N LEU A 71 10.62 -8.62 -6.14
CA LEU A 71 11.26 -7.36 -6.50
C LEU A 71 10.30 -6.42 -7.24
N HIS A 72 9.45 -6.94 -8.12
CA HIS A 72 8.43 -6.17 -8.81
C HIS A 72 7.44 -5.55 -7.82
N ARG A 73 6.92 -6.35 -6.88
CA ARG A 73 6.02 -5.88 -5.81
C ARG A 73 6.68 -4.80 -4.96
N ARG A 74 7.92 -4.99 -4.51
CA ARG A 74 8.67 -3.97 -3.75
C ARG A 74 8.90 -2.69 -4.56
N LYS A 75 9.16 -2.82 -5.86
CA LYS A 75 9.31 -1.65 -6.75
C LYS A 75 8.00 -0.88 -6.90
N MET A 76 6.87 -1.59 -6.97
CA MET A 76 5.54 -0.96 -7.01
C MET A 76 5.21 -0.27 -5.68
N GLU A 77 5.47 -0.92 -4.55
CA GLU A 77 5.32 -0.33 -3.22
C GLU A 77 6.17 0.94 -3.05
N ASN A 78 7.46 0.88 -3.41
CA ASN A 78 8.35 2.04 -3.40
C ASN A 78 7.86 3.18 -4.32
N ARG A 79 7.29 2.85 -5.48
CA ARG A 79 6.72 3.86 -6.39
C ARG A 79 5.49 4.53 -5.77
N LEU A 80 4.64 3.78 -5.08
CA LEU A 80 3.48 4.34 -4.38
C LEU A 80 3.92 5.27 -3.26
N LEU A 81 4.85 4.83 -2.40
CA LEU A 81 5.41 5.63 -1.32
C LEU A 81 6.11 6.91 -1.84
N ASN A 82 6.88 6.78 -2.93
CA ASN A 82 7.56 7.94 -3.53
C ASN A 82 6.59 8.91 -4.19
N ARG A 83 5.49 8.44 -4.79
CA ARG A 83 4.45 9.32 -5.34
C ARG A 83 3.75 10.08 -4.23
N GLU A 84 3.45 9.41 -3.13
CA GLU A 84 2.81 10.03 -1.97
C GLU A 84 3.71 11.16 -1.41
N ASN A 85 4.99 10.87 -1.20
CA ASN A 85 5.97 11.89 -0.77
C ASN A 85 6.14 13.04 -1.78
N SER A 86 6.15 12.74 -3.09
CA SER A 86 6.30 13.76 -4.12
C SER A 86 5.10 14.71 -4.17
N MET A 87 3.88 14.22 -3.98
CA MET A 87 2.68 15.07 -3.98
C MET A 87 2.68 16.05 -2.80
N TYR A 88 3.17 15.65 -1.62
CA TYR A 88 3.33 16.56 -0.49
C TYR A 88 4.32 17.71 -0.79
N THR A 89 5.40 17.44 -1.52
CA THR A 89 6.38 18.49 -1.86
C THR A 89 5.86 19.50 -2.90
N ILE A 90 5.02 19.07 -3.82
CA ILE A 90 4.44 19.95 -4.86
C ILE A 90 3.44 20.92 -4.24
N ASN A 91 2.54 20.45 -3.38
CA ASN A 91 1.55 21.31 -2.73
C ASN A 91 2.20 22.36 -1.83
N ARG A 92 3.28 21.99 -1.11
CA ARG A 92 4.04 22.92 -0.26
C ARG A 92 4.72 24.02 -1.06
N THR A 93 5.32 23.68 -2.20
CA THR A 93 6.05 24.65 -3.04
C THR A 93 5.11 25.57 -3.80
N LEU A 94 4.01 25.06 -4.35
CA LEU A 94 2.96 25.88 -4.99
C LEU A 94 2.29 26.82 -4.00
N GLY A 95 1.97 26.36 -2.79
CA GLY A 95 1.40 27.21 -1.73
C GLY A 95 2.35 28.34 -1.33
N PHE A 96 3.66 28.06 -1.25
CA PHE A 96 4.68 29.08 -0.95
C PHE A 96 4.80 30.13 -2.06
N ILE A 97 4.82 29.72 -3.33
CA ILE A 97 4.83 30.65 -4.47
C ILE A 97 3.58 31.52 -4.45
N LEU A 98 2.41 30.93 -4.22
CA LEU A 98 1.15 31.65 -4.13
C LEU A 98 1.17 32.69 -3.00
N ALA A 99 1.71 32.33 -1.82
CA ALA A 99 1.90 33.25 -0.70
C ALA A 99 2.72 34.50 -1.11
N ILE A 100 3.84 34.29 -1.81
CA ILE A 100 4.69 35.38 -2.30
C ILE A 100 3.94 36.27 -3.30
N VAL A 101 3.16 35.68 -4.21
CA VAL A 101 2.40 36.44 -5.22
C VAL A 101 1.34 37.33 -4.57
N ILE A 102 0.65 36.86 -3.53
CA ILE A 102 -0.37 37.67 -2.82
C ILE A 102 0.29 38.83 -2.08
N ILE A 103 1.38 38.57 -1.36
CA ILE A 103 2.10 39.60 -0.60
C ILE A 103 2.68 40.65 -1.55
N GLY A 104 3.35 40.21 -2.62
CA GLY A 104 3.93 41.10 -3.63
C GLY A 104 2.86 41.88 -4.41
N GLY A 105 1.78 41.22 -4.81
CA GLY A 105 0.66 41.84 -5.52
C GLY A 105 -0.10 42.86 -4.66
N GLY A 106 -0.34 42.53 -3.39
CA GLY A 106 -0.94 43.46 -2.42
C GLY A 106 -0.05 44.69 -2.18
N PHE A 107 1.26 44.49 -2.00
CA PHE A 107 2.22 45.58 -1.84
C PHE A 107 2.27 46.48 -3.08
N TYR A 108 2.28 45.89 -4.28
CA TYR A 108 2.24 46.64 -5.54
C TYR A 108 0.97 47.49 -5.68
N LEU A 109 -0.19 46.97 -5.30
CA LEU A 109 -1.46 47.70 -5.32
C LEU A 109 -1.47 48.90 -4.37
N ILE A 110 -0.87 48.74 -3.18
CA ILE A 110 -0.76 49.83 -2.20
C ILE A 110 0.11 50.97 -2.74
N LEU A 111 1.22 50.65 -3.42
CA LEU A 111 2.09 51.66 -4.06
C LEU A 111 1.42 52.40 -5.22
N ASN A 112 0.47 51.78 -5.91
CA ASN A 112 -0.27 52.39 -7.03
C ASN A 112 -1.52 53.18 -6.58
N ASN A 113 -1.53 53.74 -5.36
CA ASN A 113 -2.64 54.51 -4.80
C ASN A 113 -3.97 53.75 -4.62
N HIS A 114 -3.94 52.42 -4.52
CA HIS A 114 -5.12 51.59 -4.25
C HIS A 114 -5.05 50.86 -2.89
N PRO A 115 -4.90 51.57 -1.75
CA PRO A 115 -4.67 50.94 -0.44
C PRO A 115 -5.89 50.14 0.06
N ILE A 116 -7.11 50.61 -0.24
CA ILE A 116 -8.35 49.94 0.18
C ILE A 116 -8.50 48.60 -0.54
N ILE A 117 -8.24 48.58 -1.85
CA ILE A 117 -8.36 47.35 -2.66
C ILE A 117 -7.23 46.38 -2.31
N GLY A 118 -6.01 46.87 -2.13
CA GLY A 118 -4.86 46.05 -1.75
C GLY A 118 -5.03 45.35 -0.40
N SER A 119 -5.57 46.06 0.60
CA SER A 119 -5.79 45.51 1.95
C SER A 119 -6.90 44.46 2.00
N ILE A 120 -8.05 44.72 1.35
CA ILE A 120 -9.15 43.74 1.25
C ILE A 120 -8.69 42.51 0.49
N PHE A 121 -8.04 42.69 -0.66
CA PHE A 121 -7.55 41.59 -1.50
C PHE A 121 -6.57 40.68 -0.73
N SER A 122 -5.57 41.26 -0.06
CA SER A 122 -4.60 40.49 0.72
C SER A 122 -5.24 39.74 1.89
N SER A 123 -6.21 40.35 2.57
CA SER A 123 -6.85 39.76 3.75
C SER A 123 -7.76 38.59 3.37
N THR A 124 -8.62 38.78 2.36
CA THR A 124 -9.52 37.72 1.85
C THR A 124 -8.73 36.52 1.32
N PHE A 125 -7.66 36.78 0.56
CA PHE A 125 -6.86 35.71 -0.01
C PHE A 125 -6.08 34.93 1.06
N SER A 126 -5.57 35.63 2.09
CA SER A 126 -4.89 34.96 3.21
C SER A 126 -5.83 34.00 3.95
N ILE A 127 -7.07 34.41 4.21
CA ILE A 127 -8.09 33.56 4.85
C ILE A 127 -8.41 32.35 3.98
N ALA A 128 -8.55 32.54 2.66
CA ALA A 128 -8.83 31.45 1.73
C ALA A 128 -7.69 30.40 1.68
N VAL A 129 -6.43 30.83 1.65
CA VAL A 129 -5.27 29.92 1.68
C VAL A 129 -5.20 29.16 3.00
N LEU A 130 -5.44 29.82 4.13
CA LEU A 130 -5.51 29.16 5.44
C LEU A 130 -6.64 28.13 5.49
N GLY A 131 -7.81 28.44 4.91
CA GLY A 131 -8.94 27.51 4.81
C GLY A 131 -8.61 26.26 3.98
N LEU A 132 -7.93 26.42 2.84
CA LEU A 132 -7.46 25.29 2.03
C LEU A 132 -6.43 24.43 2.77
N PHE A 133 -5.54 25.04 3.55
CA PHE A 133 -4.50 24.33 4.29
C PHE A 133 -5.06 23.57 5.50
N LEU A 134 -6.10 24.09 6.15
CA LEU A 134 -6.73 23.47 7.32
C LEU A 134 -7.82 22.46 6.95
N GLY A 135 -8.52 22.66 5.82
CA GLY A 135 -9.64 21.83 5.37
C GLY A 135 -9.27 20.40 4.93
N ASN A 136 -7.98 20.10 4.79
CA ASN A 136 -7.52 18.78 4.33
C ASN A 136 -7.32 17.75 5.46
N ASN A 137 -7.66 18.10 6.70
CA ASN A 137 -7.29 17.30 7.88
C ASN A 137 -8.47 16.47 8.47
N ASN A 138 -9.68 16.59 7.92
CA ASN A 138 -10.90 15.99 8.48
C ASN A 138 -11.40 14.74 7.75
N SER A 139 -10.59 14.11 6.89
CA SER A 139 -11.03 12.97 6.05
C SER A 139 -10.79 11.57 6.65
N SER A 140 -10.46 11.43 7.94
CA SER A 140 -10.00 10.15 8.52
C SER A 140 -10.86 9.58 9.64
N ASN A 141 -12.17 9.84 9.68
CA ASN A 141 -12.99 9.27 10.76
C ASN A 141 -14.43 8.91 10.38
N ASP A 142 -14.65 8.28 9.22
CA ASP A 142 -15.87 7.51 8.98
C ASP A 142 -15.52 6.24 8.21
N ASN A 143 -15.32 5.16 8.95
CA ASN A 143 -15.57 3.76 8.60
C ASN A 143 -15.25 2.91 9.85
N LYS A 144 -16.20 2.89 10.79
CA LYS A 144 -16.31 1.86 11.83
C LYS A 144 -17.57 1.04 11.54
#